data_AF-A0A251TA38-F1
#
_entry.id   AF-A0A251TA38-F1
#
_cell.length_a   1.000
_cell.length_b   1.000
_cell.length_c   1.000
_cell.angle_alpha   90.00
_cell.angle_beta   90.00
_cell.angle_gamma   90.00
#
_symmetry.space_group_name_H-M   'P 1'
#
loop_
_entity.id
_entity.type
_entity.pdbx_description
1 polymer ?
#
loop_
_entity_poly.entity_id
_entity_poly.type
_entity_poly.pdbx_seq_one_letter_code
_entity_poly.pdbx_strand_id
1 'polypeptide(L)'
;MTRATRRSKKRRKVLKRKLNKCRPNKELEGVISPKVKKYWLQRYSLFSRYDEGIKLDEEGWFSVTPEEIAVRHAQRSVAGGVVVDCFAGMAGNSIQFAALGYHVVAIDIDPKKVEMASNNTKIYGVDSYIDFIVGDFLQLAPSLKGNVAFLSPPWGGPSYKMTENFTLNLLKPVDGHTLFQVAQTITPNIIMFLPRNVDVCQVEELSWLSSPPLNVEIEENYVRGFLKGITAYFGKTAYWGVAQEASSAHIREV
;
A
#
# COMPACT_ATOMS: atom_id res chain seq x y z
N MET A 1 36.67 41.15 13.25
CA MET A 1 35.61 40.10 13.19
C MET A 1 36.15 38.80 13.78
N THR A 2 35.46 38.24 14.78
CA THR A 2 35.93 37.10 15.58
C THR A 2 35.91 35.77 14.79
N ARG A 3 36.77 34.82 15.19
CA ARG A 3 36.95 33.49 14.54
C ARG A 3 35.62 32.69 14.46
N ALA A 4 34.71 32.92 15.40
CA ALA A 4 33.38 32.32 15.46
C ALA A 4 32.44 32.79 14.32
N THR A 5 32.48 34.07 13.93
CA THR A 5 31.62 34.62 12.86
C THR A 5 32.02 34.10 11.47
N ARG A 6 33.31 33.77 11.25
CA ARG A 6 33.78 33.13 10.01
C ARG A 6 33.33 31.66 9.88
N ARG A 7 33.32 30.88 10.97
CA ARG A 7 32.82 29.48 10.98
C ARG A 7 31.32 29.39 10.69
N SER A 8 30.51 30.28 11.28
CA SER A 8 29.06 30.37 11.04
C SER A 8 28.73 30.66 9.55
N LYS A 9 29.39 31.66 8.94
CA LYS A 9 29.19 31.99 7.52
C LYS A 9 29.58 30.84 6.58
N LYS A 10 30.63 30.08 6.91
CA LYS A 10 31.08 28.92 6.11
C LYS A 10 30.08 27.75 6.18
N ARG A 11 29.56 27.43 7.38
CA ARG A 11 28.47 26.44 7.56
C ARG A 11 27.20 26.81 6.79
N ARG A 12 26.80 28.09 6.83
CA ARG A 12 25.61 28.60 6.10
C ARG A 12 25.78 28.50 4.57
N LYS A 13 27.00 28.72 4.05
CA LYS A 13 27.32 28.53 2.62
C LYS A 13 27.29 27.06 2.20
N VAL A 14 27.77 26.15 3.05
CA VAL A 14 27.73 24.69 2.79
C VAL A 14 26.29 24.17 2.83
N LEU A 15 25.47 24.61 3.80
CA LEU A 15 24.03 24.28 3.82
C LEU A 15 23.30 24.82 2.60
N LYS A 16 23.53 26.07 2.18
CA LYS A 16 22.96 26.62 0.93
C LYS A 16 23.38 25.83 -0.32
N ARG A 17 24.62 25.32 -0.36
CA ARG A 17 25.11 24.45 -1.44
C ARG A 17 24.45 23.06 -1.42
N LYS A 18 24.18 22.47 -0.25
CA LYS A 18 23.44 21.22 -0.12
C LYS A 18 21.96 21.38 -0.51
N LEU A 19 21.29 22.47 -0.08
CA LEU A 19 19.92 22.78 -0.47
C LEU A 19 19.77 23.08 -1.97
N ASN A 20 20.75 23.71 -2.61
CA ASN A 20 20.72 23.94 -4.06
C ASN A 20 20.98 22.68 -4.90
N LYS A 21 21.49 21.59 -4.30
CA LYS A 21 21.70 20.30 -4.98
C LYS A 21 20.41 19.47 -5.04
N CYS A 22 19.41 19.81 -4.23
CA CYS A 22 18.06 19.24 -4.22
C CYS A 22 17.03 20.16 -4.91
N ARG A 23 17.46 20.90 -5.95
CA ARG A 23 16.49 21.56 -6.84
C ARG A 23 16.13 20.55 -7.94
N PRO A 24 14.84 20.30 -8.21
CA PRO A 24 14.47 19.47 -9.34
C PRO A 24 15.05 20.09 -10.62
N ASN A 25 15.64 19.25 -11.48
CA ASN A 25 16.07 19.67 -12.81
C ASN A 25 14.85 20.26 -13.53
N LYS A 26 14.96 21.51 -13.99
CA LYS A 26 13.93 22.22 -14.75
C LYS A 26 13.50 21.48 -16.03
N GLU A 27 14.32 20.53 -16.50
CA GLU A 27 14.06 19.74 -17.71
C GLU A 27 12.89 18.75 -17.56
N LEU A 28 12.53 18.33 -16.34
CA LEU A 28 11.41 17.39 -16.10
C LEU A 28 10.04 18.09 -15.99
N GLU A 29 9.99 19.42 -15.82
CA GLU A 29 8.73 20.16 -15.67
C GLU A 29 7.85 20.13 -16.94
N GLY A 30 8.43 19.82 -18.12
CA GLY A 30 7.70 19.69 -19.38
C GLY A 30 7.12 18.31 -19.68
N VAL A 31 7.51 17.26 -18.95
CA VAL A 31 7.13 15.86 -19.23
C VAL A 31 5.92 15.41 -18.40
N ILE A 32 5.65 16.09 -17.29
CA ILE A 32 4.68 15.62 -16.29
C ILE A 32 3.34 16.32 -16.48
N SER A 33 2.30 15.53 -16.81
CA SER A 33 0.94 16.04 -16.96
C SER A 33 0.47 16.80 -15.71
N PRO A 34 -0.24 17.93 -15.86
CA PRO A 34 -0.81 18.69 -14.74
C PRO A 34 -1.64 17.83 -13.77
N LYS A 35 -2.29 16.78 -14.29
CA LYS A 35 -3.10 15.83 -13.52
C LYS A 35 -2.29 15.10 -12.45
N VAL A 36 -1.03 14.78 -12.74
CA VAL A 36 -0.17 13.99 -11.85
C VAL A 36 0.89 14.81 -11.10
N LYS A 37 1.05 16.09 -11.43
CA LYS A 37 2.07 16.99 -10.85
C LYS A 37 2.11 16.96 -9.32
N LYS A 38 0.95 16.95 -8.66
CA LYS A 38 0.87 16.90 -7.18
C LYS A 38 1.43 15.60 -6.58
N TYR A 39 1.30 14.48 -7.30
CA TYR A 39 1.80 13.17 -6.87
C TYR A 39 3.29 13.05 -7.16
N TRP A 40 3.76 13.57 -8.31
CA TRP A 40 5.18 13.66 -8.62
C TRP A 40 5.99 14.42 -7.56
N LEU A 41 5.44 15.52 -7.03
CA LEU A 41 6.08 16.27 -5.93
C LEU A 41 6.22 15.44 -4.64
N GLN A 42 5.42 14.38 -4.51
CA GLN A 42 5.41 13.44 -3.39
C GLN A 42 6.02 12.07 -3.76
N ARG A 43 6.70 11.95 -4.91
CA ARG A 43 7.17 10.66 -5.43
C ARG A 43 8.01 9.85 -4.45
N TYR A 44 8.84 10.49 -3.63
CA TYR A 44 9.64 9.80 -2.60
C TYR A 44 8.83 9.31 -1.38
N SER A 45 7.59 9.78 -1.22
CA SER A 45 6.62 9.21 -0.26
C SER A 45 5.83 8.06 -0.88
N LEU A 46 5.82 7.93 -2.21
CA LEU A 46 5.22 6.78 -2.90
C LEU A 46 6.24 5.63 -3.03
N PHE A 47 7.46 5.96 -3.44
CA PHE A 47 8.60 5.06 -3.47
C PHE A 47 9.87 5.80 -3.03
N SER A 48 10.50 5.39 -1.94
CA SER A 48 11.74 5.98 -1.45
C SER A 48 12.87 5.86 -2.48
N ARG A 49 12.89 4.76 -3.24
CA ARG A 49 13.84 4.45 -4.32
C ARG A 49 13.40 4.96 -5.71
N TYR A 50 12.57 6.00 -5.76
CA TYR A 50 11.99 6.49 -7.02
C TYR A 50 13.02 6.72 -8.14
N ASP A 51 14.13 7.41 -7.83
CA ASP A 51 15.15 7.78 -8.81
C ASP A 51 16.01 6.59 -9.30
N GLU A 52 15.79 5.38 -8.77
CA GLU A 52 16.51 4.16 -9.18
C GLU A 52 15.82 3.45 -10.37
N GLY A 53 14.81 4.08 -10.97
CA GLY A 53 14.14 3.59 -12.18
C GLY A 53 12.71 3.10 -11.96
N ILE A 54 12.03 3.57 -10.92
CA ILE A 54 10.62 3.21 -10.65
C ILE A 54 9.74 3.64 -11.83
N LYS A 55 8.85 2.74 -12.24
CA LYS A 55 7.89 2.95 -13.32
C LYS A 55 6.47 3.09 -12.77
N LEU A 56 5.78 4.11 -13.24
CA LEU A 56 4.38 4.44 -12.93
C LEU A 56 3.70 4.95 -14.20
N ASP A 57 2.48 4.49 -14.45
CA ASP A 57 1.57 5.13 -15.41
C ASP A 57 0.75 6.25 -14.75
N GLU A 58 -0.18 6.86 -15.50
CA GLU A 58 -1.04 7.92 -14.99
C GLU A 58 -1.88 7.49 -13.77
N GLU A 59 -2.34 6.22 -13.76
CA GLU A 59 -3.16 5.68 -12.67
C GLU A 59 -2.34 5.41 -11.41
N GLY A 60 -1.17 4.80 -11.57
CA GLY A 60 -0.25 4.47 -10.49
C GLY A 60 0.12 5.69 -9.64
N TRP A 61 0.20 6.88 -10.23
CA TRP A 61 0.47 8.12 -9.49
C TRP A 61 -0.54 8.43 -8.40
N PHE A 62 -1.82 8.04 -8.57
CA PHE A 62 -2.86 8.30 -7.59
C PHE A 62 -3.38 7.06 -6.87
N SER A 63 -3.12 5.86 -7.40
CA SER A 63 -3.55 4.59 -6.84
C SER A 63 -2.49 3.91 -5.96
N VAL A 64 -1.19 4.16 -6.18
CA VAL A 64 -0.15 3.54 -5.36
C VAL A 64 -0.25 4.01 -3.91
N THR A 65 -0.31 3.05 -3.00
CA THR A 65 -0.25 3.27 -1.55
C THR A 65 1.09 3.90 -1.18
N PRO A 66 1.10 5.03 -0.44
CA PRO A 66 2.34 5.60 0.09
C PRO A 66 3.17 4.56 0.85
N GLU A 67 4.49 4.57 0.66
CA GLU A 67 5.39 3.51 1.13
C GLU A 67 5.26 3.25 2.64
N GLU A 68 5.17 4.32 3.44
CA GLU A 68 5.02 4.19 4.90
C GLU A 68 3.73 3.49 5.33
N ILE A 69 2.64 3.65 4.56
CA ILE A 69 1.37 2.95 4.80
C ILE A 69 1.50 1.48 4.36
N ALA A 70 2.11 1.23 3.20
CA ALA A 70 2.32 -0.13 2.70
C ALA A 70 3.23 -0.96 3.64
N VAL A 71 4.27 -0.36 4.21
CA VAL A 71 5.10 -0.97 5.27
C VAL A 71 4.23 -1.36 6.47
N ARG A 72 3.32 -0.47 6.88
CA ARG A 72 2.44 -0.72 8.02
C ARG A 72 1.45 -1.85 7.76
N HIS A 73 0.88 -1.95 6.55
CA HIS A 73 0.04 -3.08 6.14
C HIS A 73 0.81 -4.40 6.24
N ALA A 74 2.05 -4.42 5.74
CA ALA A 74 2.89 -5.61 5.77
C ALA A 74 3.28 -6.01 7.20
N GLN A 75 3.62 -5.03 8.04
CA GLN A 75 3.90 -5.26 9.45
C GLN A 75 2.69 -5.87 10.15
N ARG A 76 1.51 -5.26 10.00
CA ARG A 76 0.27 -5.68 10.68
C ARG A 76 -0.34 -6.99 10.20
N SER A 77 0.16 -7.53 9.10
CA SER A 77 -0.23 -8.85 8.60
C SER A 77 0.14 -9.96 9.59
N VAL A 78 -0.57 -11.09 9.54
CA VAL A 78 -0.21 -12.26 10.36
C VAL A 78 1.11 -12.83 9.86
N ALA A 79 2.08 -13.00 10.76
CA ALA A 79 3.45 -13.33 10.40
C ALA A 79 3.57 -14.61 9.55
N GLY A 80 4.27 -14.49 8.41
CA GLY A 80 4.70 -15.60 7.56
C GLY A 80 3.65 -16.14 6.58
N GLY A 81 4.14 -16.80 5.53
CA GLY A 81 3.30 -17.50 4.54
C GLY A 81 3.06 -16.72 3.25
N VAL A 82 1.90 -16.94 2.64
CA VAL A 82 1.53 -16.43 1.32
C VAL A 82 0.51 -15.29 1.44
N VAL A 83 0.82 -14.13 0.85
CA VAL A 83 -0.11 -13.02 0.68
C VAL A 83 -0.61 -13.01 -0.76
N VAL A 84 -1.93 -12.97 -0.95
CA VAL A 84 -2.53 -12.70 -2.27
C VAL A 84 -2.82 -11.21 -2.34
N ASP A 85 -2.03 -10.46 -3.11
CA ASP A 85 -2.30 -9.06 -3.44
C ASP A 85 -3.24 -9.02 -4.64
N CYS A 86 -4.53 -8.83 -4.37
CA CYS A 86 -5.61 -9.05 -5.34
C CYS A 86 -5.70 -7.96 -6.42
N PHE A 87 -5.06 -6.80 -6.19
CA PHE A 87 -5.07 -5.64 -7.09
C PHE A 87 -3.71 -4.94 -7.03
N ALA A 88 -2.66 -5.64 -7.48
CA ALA A 88 -1.28 -5.30 -7.20
C ALA A 88 -0.82 -3.95 -7.79
N GLY A 89 -1.44 -3.48 -8.89
CA GLY A 89 -1.05 -2.25 -9.57
C GLY A 89 0.44 -2.26 -9.92
N MET A 90 1.19 -1.26 -9.45
CA MET A 90 2.64 -1.16 -9.62
C MET A 90 3.44 -1.70 -8.43
N ALA A 91 2.85 -2.66 -7.70
CA ALA A 91 3.43 -3.39 -6.57
C ALA A 91 3.79 -2.56 -5.32
N GLY A 92 3.10 -1.43 -5.07
CA GLY A 92 3.34 -0.61 -3.87
C GLY A 92 3.26 -1.41 -2.55
N ASN A 93 2.19 -2.21 -2.38
CA ASN A 93 2.01 -3.07 -1.20
C ASN A 93 2.79 -4.39 -1.32
N SER A 94 2.70 -5.06 -2.48
CA SER A 94 3.45 -6.29 -2.77
C SER A 94 4.94 -6.21 -2.42
N ILE A 95 5.62 -5.10 -2.74
CA ILE A 95 7.04 -4.89 -2.39
C ILE A 95 7.26 -4.96 -0.87
N GLN A 96 6.38 -4.34 -0.08
CA GLN A 96 6.55 -4.27 1.37
C GLN A 96 6.20 -5.60 2.06
N PHE A 97 5.21 -6.34 1.55
CA PHE A 97 4.97 -7.72 1.98
C PHE A 97 6.21 -8.59 1.70
N ALA A 98 6.74 -8.58 0.48
CA ALA A 98 7.91 -9.37 0.13
C ALA A 98 9.16 -8.98 0.95
N ALA A 99 9.36 -7.69 1.22
CA ALA A 99 10.47 -7.20 2.05
C ALA A 99 10.42 -7.70 3.50
N LEU A 100 9.25 -8.08 4.01
CA LEU A 100 9.08 -8.70 5.33
C LEU A 100 9.09 -10.25 5.29
N GLY A 101 9.45 -10.85 4.15
CA GLY A 101 9.64 -12.29 4.01
C GLY A 101 8.38 -13.08 3.67
N TYR A 102 7.29 -12.41 3.28
CA TYR A 102 6.13 -13.09 2.70
C TYR A 102 6.41 -13.52 1.27
N HIS A 103 5.86 -14.66 0.86
CA HIS A 103 5.71 -14.94 -0.55
C HIS A 103 4.43 -14.26 -1.04
N VAL A 104 4.50 -13.50 -2.13
CA VAL A 104 3.36 -12.72 -2.63
C VAL A 104 2.89 -13.28 -3.96
N VAL A 105 1.60 -13.56 -4.08
CA VAL A 105 0.92 -13.76 -5.37
C VAL A 105 0.28 -12.43 -5.74
N ALA A 106 0.90 -11.70 -6.66
CA ALA A 106 0.51 -10.35 -7.06
C ALA A 106 -0.32 -10.40 -8.36
N ILE A 107 -1.58 -9.98 -8.28
CA ILE A 107 -2.55 -10.09 -9.37
C ILE A 107 -2.94 -8.70 -9.85
N ASP A 108 -2.87 -8.47 -11.15
CA ASP A 108 -3.50 -7.31 -11.77
C ASP A 108 -4.08 -7.71 -13.14
N ILE A 109 -5.20 -7.10 -13.51
CA ILE A 109 -5.86 -7.38 -14.78
C ILE A 109 -5.11 -6.76 -15.97
N ASP A 110 -4.34 -5.70 -15.72
CA ASP A 110 -3.59 -5.00 -16.77
C ASP A 110 -2.15 -5.53 -16.86
N PRO A 111 -1.76 -6.17 -17.99
CA PRO A 111 -0.40 -6.68 -18.17
C PRO A 111 0.67 -5.59 -18.09
N LYS A 112 0.37 -4.34 -18.45
CA LYS A 112 1.33 -3.24 -18.36
C LYS A 112 1.63 -2.86 -16.92
N LYS A 113 0.63 -2.96 -16.03
CA LYS A 113 0.83 -2.75 -14.59
C LYS A 113 1.72 -3.83 -14.02
N VAL A 114 1.49 -5.08 -14.39
CA VAL A 114 2.34 -6.22 -14.00
C VAL A 114 3.78 -6.05 -14.49
N GLU A 115 3.99 -5.58 -15.73
CA GLU A 115 5.35 -5.30 -16.24
C GLU A 115 6.07 -4.22 -15.40
N MET A 116 5.38 -3.11 -15.09
CA MET A 116 5.93 -2.06 -14.23
C MET A 116 6.18 -2.54 -12.80
N ALA A 117 5.27 -3.34 -12.25
CA ALA A 117 5.41 -3.98 -10.94
C ALA A 117 6.64 -4.90 -10.88
N SER A 118 6.86 -5.72 -11.92
CA SER A 118 8.05 -6.57 -12.03
C SER A 118 9.35 -5.75 -12.08
N ASN A 119 9.35 -4.62 -12.79
CA ASN A 119 10.48 -3.69 -12.76
C ASN A 119 10.71 -3.10 -11.35
N ASN A 120 9.65 -2.65 -10.69
CA ASN A 120 9.74 -1.98 -9.40
C ASN A 120 10.22 -2.95 -8.31
N THR A 121 9.75 -4.20 -8.31
CA THR A 121 10.18 -5.22 -7.34
C THR A 121 11.65 -5.58 -7.47
N LYS A 122 12.20 -5.64 -8.70
CA LYS A 122 13.64 -5.81 -8.95
C LYS A 122 14.47 -4.69 -8.38
N ILE A 123 14.00 -3.44 -8.49
CA ILE A 123 14.68 -2.29 -7.87
C ILE A 123 14.77 -2.52 -6.37
N TYR A 124 13.68 -2.92 -5.71
CA TYR A 124 13.68 -3.23 -4.28
C TYR A 124 14.42 -4.52 -3.90
N GLY A 125 14.79 -5.37 -4.86
CA GLY A 125 15.54 -6.61 -4.63
C GLY A 125 14.69 -7.72 -3.99
N VAL A 126 13.38 -7.70 -4.22
CA VAL A 126 12.40 -8.63 -3.62
C VAL A 126 11.64 -9.46 -4.65
N ASP A 127 12.01 -9.36 -5.93
CA ASP A 127 11.31 -10.00 -7.05
C ASP A 127 11.28 -11.53 -6.94
N SER A 128 12.29 -12.15 -6.33
CA SER A 128 12.32 -13.61 -6.10
C SER A 128 11.25 -14.13 -5.13
N TYR A 129 10.55 -13.23 -4.41
CA TYR A 129 9.48 -13.57 -3.47
C TYR A 129 8.09 -13.32 -4.04
N ILE A 130 7.97 -12.90 -5.30
CA ILE A 130 6.71 -12.42 -5.87
C ILE A 130 6.40 -13.15 -7.18
N ASP A 131 5.30 -13.89 -7.18
CA ASP A 131 4.70 -14.46 -8.38
C ASP A 131 3.66 -13.50 -8.95
N PHE A 132 3.85 -13.10 -10.20
CA PHE A 132 2.93 -12.20 -10.89
C PHE A 132 1.93 -12.97 -11.75
N ILE A 133 0.65 -12.63 -11.63
CA ILE A 133 -0.43 -13.17 -12.47
C ILE A 133 -1.15 -12.01 -13.14
N VAL A 134 -1.19 -12.04 -14.48
CA VAL A 134 -2.07 -11.16 -15.25
C VAL A 134 -3.44 -11.82 -15.34
N GLY A 135 -4.46 -11.23 -14.74
CA GLY A 135 -5.81 -11.79 -14.79
C GLY A 135 -6.82 -11.08 -13.90
N ASP A 136 -8.08 -11.50 -14.05
CA ASP A 136 -9.17 -11.03 -13.21
C ASP A 136 -9.17 -11.77 -11.88
N PHE A 137 -8.86 -11.06 -10.79
CA PHE A 137 -8.90 -11.60 -9.43
C PHE A 137 -10.21 -12.34 -9.12
N LEU A 138 -11.36 -11.81 -9.56
CA LEU A 138 -12.65 -12.41 -9.24
C LEU A 138 -12.81 -13.82 -9.83
N GLN A 139 -12.17 -14.07 -10.98
CA GLN A 139 -12.18 -15.38 -11.64
C GLN A 139 -11.12 -16.32 -11.07
N LEU A 140 -9.99 -15.76 -10.64
CA LEU A 140 -8.86 -16.54 -10.10
C LEU A 140 -9.08 -16.98 -8.66
N ALA A 141 -9.74 -16.16 -7.83
CA ALA A 141 -9.87 -16.36 -6.39
C ALA A 141 -10.28 -17.79 -5.95
N PRO A 142 -11.26 -18.47 -6.57
CA PRO A 142 -11.65 -19.82 -6.17
C PRO A 142 -10.53 -20.87 -6.25
N SER A 143 -9.51 -20.62 -7.08
CA SER A 143 -8.36 -21.51 -7.28
C SER A 143 -7.14 -21.16 -6.43
N LEU A 144 -7.16 -20.00 -5.77
CA LEU A 144 -6.03 -19.50 -4.98
C LEU A 144 -6.07 -20.03 -3.55
N LYS A 145 -4.88 -20.16 -2.96
CA LYS A 145 -4.69 -20.43 -1.53
C LYS A 145 -3.64 -19.47 -1.00
N GLY A 146 -3.95 -18.86 0.13
CA GLY A 146 -3.06 -17.90 0.79
C GLY A 146 -3.39 -17.75 2.25
N ASN A 147 -2.45 -17.25 3.02
CA ASN A 147 -2.64 -16.96 4.44
C ASN A 147 -3.40 -15.64 4.63
N VAL A 148 -3.14 -14.65 3.76
CA VAL A 148 -3.75 -13.32 3.79
C VAL A 148 -4.19 -12.90 2.40
N ALA A 149 -5.36 -12.26 2.29
CA ALA A 149 -5.80 -11.57 1.10
C ALA A 149 -5.71 -10.05 1.33
N PHE A 150 -4.97 -9.35 0.48
CA PHE A 150 -4.87 -7.91 0.50
C PHE A 150 -5.73 -7.31 -0.63
N LEU A 151 -6.67 -6.45 -0.25
CA LEU A 151 -7.63 -5.82 -1.14
C LEU A 151 -7.36 -4.31 -1.19
N SER A 152 -6.89 -3.83 -2.35
CA SER A 152 -6.84 -2.40 -2.68
C SER A 152 -7.51 -2.15 -4.03
N PRO A 153 -8.83 -2.40 -4.14
CA PRO A 153 -9.55 -2.31 -5.41
C PRO A 153 -9.56 -0.86 -5.95
N PRO A 154 -9.87 -0.65 -7.23
CA PRO A 154 -10.07 0.69 -7.78
C PRO A 154 -11.20 1.47 -7.07
N TRP A 155 -10.90 2.69 -6.63
CA TRP A 155 -11.85 3.59 -5.94
C TRP A 155 -12.58 4.56 -6.90
N GLY A 156 -12.35 4.46 -8.21
CA GLY A 156 -12.85 5.43 -9.20
C GLY A 156 -11.94 6.65 -9.38
N GLY A 157 -10.64 6.52 -9.08
CA GLY A 157 -9.65 7.57 -9.28
C GLY A 157 -9.86 8.81 -8.38
N PRO A 158 -9.13 9.92 -8.61
CA PRO A 158 -9.12 11.07 -7.70
C PRO A 158 -10.48 11.71 -7.41
N SER A 159 -11.49 11.46 -8.24
CA SER A 159 -12.88 11.92 -8.10
C SER A 159 -13.64 11.24 -6.94
N TYR A 160 -13.15 10.14 -6.36
CA TYR A 160 -13.78 9.52 -5.18
C TYR A 160 -14.00 10.52 -4.02
N LYS A 161 -13.16 11.56 -3.97
CA LYS A 161 -13.16 12.63 -2.98
C LYS A 161 -14.34 13.60 -3.10
N MET A 162 -15.05 13.56 -4.23
CA MET A 162 -16.22 14.40 -4.48
C MET A 162 -17.49 13.80 -3.84
N THR A 163 -17.45 12.51 -3.50
CA THR A 163 -18.52 11.85 -2.77
C THR A 163 -18.36 12.15 -1.29
N GLU A 164 -19.41 12.64 -0.62
CA GLU A 164 -19.36 12.94 0.81
C GLU A 164 -19.22 11.67 1.65
N ASN A 165 -20.07 10.67 1.39
CA ASN A 165 -20.01 9.34 2.01
C ASN A 165 -19.80 8.25 0.93
N PHE A 166 -18.61 7.64 0.90
CA PHE A 166 -18.25 6.61 -0.06
C PHE A 166 -18.76 5.25 0.41
N THR A 167 -19.86 4.77 -0.17
CA THR A 167 -20.41 3.44 0.16
C THR A 167 -19.65 2.33 -0.57
N LEU A 168 -19.69 1.11 -0.01
CA LEU A 168 -19.01 -0.05 -0.60
C LEU A 168 -19.55 -0.42 -1.99
N ASN A 169 -20.75 0.02 -2.35
CA ASN A 169 -21.36 -0.16 -3.68
C ASN A 169 -20.62 0.61 -4.79
N LEU A 170 -19.80 1.61 -4.43
CA LEU A 170 -19.04 2.41 -5.38
C LEU A 170 -17.71 1.78 -5.78
N LEU A 171 -17.28 0.73 -5.08
CA LEU A 171 -16.09 -0.02 -5.45
C LEU A 171 -16.24 -0.67 -6.82
N LYS A 172 -15.09 -0.90 -7.46
CA LYS A 172 -14.98 -1.58 -8.75
C LYS A 172 -13.98 -2.73 -8.60
N PRO A 173 -14.08 -3.79 -9.42
CA PRO A 173 -15.07 -4.01 -10.49
C PRO A 173 -16.47 -4.39 -9.99
N VAL A 174 -16.59 -4.85 -8.74
CA VAL A 174 -17.85 -5.20 -8.06
C VAL A 174 -17.97 -4.44 -6.74
N ASP A 175 -19.15 -4.50 -6.11
CA ASP A 175 -19.34 -3.90 -4.79
C ASP A 175 -18.47 -4.57 -3.71
N GLY A 176 -18.24 -3.85 -2.61
CA GLY A 176 -17.37 -4.30 -1.53
C GLY A 176 -17.83 -5.57 -0.81
N HIS A 177 -19.14 -5.86 -0.76
CA HIS A 177 -19.64 -7.09 -0.11
C HIS A 177 -19.30 -8.30 -0.97
N THR A 178 -19.61 -8.23 -2.27
CA THR A 178 -19.24 -9.27 -3.23
C THR A 178 -17.73 -9.46 -3.25
N LEU A 179 -16.95 -8.37 -3.29
CA LEU A 179 -15.50 -8.43 -3.29
C LEU A 179 -14.94 -9.13 -2.05
N PHE A 180 -15.48 -8.79 -0.88
CA PHE A 180 -15.08 -9.38 0.40
C PHE A 180 -15.38 -10.87 0.47
N GLN A 181 -16.57 -11.30 0.02
CA GLN A 181 -16.95 -12.72 -0.03
C GLN A 181 -16.05 -13.52 -0.98
N VAL A 182 -15.68 -12.93 -2.14
CA VAL A 182 -14.71 -13.57 -3.04
C VAL A 182 -13.36 -13.75 -2.35
N ALA A 183 -12.86 -12.74 -1.62
CA ALA A 183 -11.62 -12.87 -0.86
C ALA A 183 -11.70 -13.92 0.27
N GLN A 184 -12.86 -14.07 0.92
CA GLN A 184 -13.10 -15.10 1.94
C GLN A 184 -12.95 -16.53 1.40
N THR A 185 -13.11 -16.75 0.09
CA THR A 185 -12.85 -18.07 -0.51
C THR A 185 -11.38 -18.50 -0.44
N ILE A 186 -10.48 -17.52 -0.29
CA ILE A 186 -9.03 -17.73 -0.13
C ILE A 186 -8.70 -17.91 1.35
N THR A 187 -9.14 -16.97 2.21
CA THR A 187 -8.78 -16.91 3.63
C THR A 187 -9.71 -15.98 4.43
N PRO A 188 -9.95 -16.23 5.73
CA PRO A 188 -10.63 -15.29 6.61
C PRO A 188 -9.76 -14.09 7.03
N ASN A 189 -8.45 -14.13 6.76
CA ASN A 189 -7.53 -13.05 7.13
C ASN A 189 -7.41 -12.05 5.98
N ILE A 190 -8.16 -10.96 6.07
CA ILE A 190 -8.29 -9.99 4.98
C ILE A 190 -7.78 -8.64 5.46
N ILE A 191 -7.05 -7.92 4.60
CA ILE A 191 -6.66 -6.54 4.81
C ILE A 191 -7.24 -5.74 3.65
N MET A 192 -8.06 -4.73 3.95
CA MET A 192 -8.76 -3.95 2.93
C MET A 192 -8.40 -2.46 3.06
N PHE A 193 -7.74 -1.92 2.05
CA PHE A 193 -7.36 -0.50 1.98
C PHE A 193 -8.39 0.30 1.16
N LEU A 194 -8.97 1.31 1.80
CA LEU A 194 -10.20 1.96 1.38
C LEU A 194 -10.08 3.49 1.35
N PRO A 195 -10.97 4.17 0.60
CA PRO A 195 -11.09 5.62 0.63
C PRO A 195 -11.24 6.18 2.04
N ARG A 196 -10.62 7.32 2.29
CA ARG A 196 -10.68 8.02 3.59
C ARG A 196 -12.07 8.52 4.02
N ASN A 197 -13.02 8.51 3.09
CA ASN A 197 -14.42 8.93 3.25
C ASN A 197 -15.36 7.74 3.11
N VAL A 198 -14.86 6.50 3.30
CA VAL A 198 -15.67 5.29 3.26
C VAL A 198 -16.66 5.26 4.41
N ASP A 199 -17.86 4.73 4.17
CA ASP A 199 -18.83 4.43 5.21
C ASP A 199 -18.28 3.32 6.13
N VAL A 200 -17.77 3.73 7.30
CA VAL A 200 -17.12 2.82 8.26
C VAL A 200 -18.11 1.78 8.80
N CYS A 201 -19.39 2.11 8.95
CA CYS A 201 -20.40 1.17 9.42
C CYS A 201 -20.55 -0.01 8.42
N GLN A 202 -20.60 0.29 7.12
CA GLN A 202 -20.63 -0.76 6.09
C GLN A 202 -19.38 -1.65 6.10
N VAL A 203 -18.22 -1.08 6.44
CA VAL A 203 -16.97 -1.83 6.55
C VAL A 203 -17.00 -2.77 7.76
N GLU A 204 -17.53 -2.33 8.90
CA GLU A 204 -17.71 -3.18 10.09
C GLU A 204 -18.70 -4.32 9.82
N GLU A 205 -19.79 -4.04 9.09
CA GLU A 205 -20.82 -5.02 8.69
C GLU A 205 -20.26 -6.18 7.85
N LEU A 206 -19.17 -5.97 7.10
CA LEU A 206 -18.52 -7.05 6.34
C LEU A 206 -18.10 -8.23 7.23
N SER A 207 -17.76 -7.97 8.49
CA SER A 207 -17.37 -9.02 9.44
C SER A 207 -18.47 -10.06 9.69
N TRP A 208 -19.73 -9.67 9.52
CA TRP A 208 -20.93 -10.48 9.75
C TRP A 208 -21.26 -11.41 8.57
N LEU A 209 -20.54 -11.25 7.45
CA LEU A 209 -20.67 -12.14 6.28
C LEU A 209 -20.04 -13.52 6.52
N SER A 210 -19.29 -13.71 7.62
CA SER A 210 -18.80 -15.01 8.08
C SER A 210 -19.66 -15.55 9.24
N SER A 211 -19.68 -16.88 9.39
CA SER A 211 -20.23 -17.57 10.56
C SER A 211 -19.17 -18.49 11.17
N PRO A 212 -18.64 -18.19 12.38
CA PRO A 212 -18.93 -17.01 13.20
C PRO A 212 -18.41 -15.70 12.56
N PRO A 213 -18.91 -14.52 12.99
CA PRO A 213 -18.40 -13.23 12.51
C PRO A 213 -16.88 -13.10 12.69
N LEU A 214 -16.21 -12.46 11.74
CA LEU A 214 -14.78 -12.18 11.85
C LEU A 214 -14.53 -11.06 12.86
N ASN A 215 -13.36 -11.07 13.48
CA ASN A 215 -12.91 -9.88 14.19
C ASN A 215 -12.53 -8.80 13.18
N VAL A 216 -12.77 -7.54 13.51
CA VAL A 216 -12.45 -6.39 12.66
C VAL A 216 -11.73 -5.32 13.48
N GLU A 217 -10.64 -4.77 12.94
CA GLU A 217 -9.99 -3.56 13.44
C GLU A 217 -9.90 -2.54 12.31
N ILE A 218 -10.25 -1.28 12.58
CA ILE A 218 -10.24 -0.20 11.59
C ILE A 218 -9.18 0.82 11.99
N GLU A 219 -8.34 1.19 11.01
CA GLU A 219 -7.22 2.10 11.20
C GLU A 219 -7.27 3.26 10.19
N GLU A 220 -7.06 4.48 10.67
CA GLU A 220 -6.86 5.66 9.83
C GLU A 220 -5.39 5.81 9.43
N ASN A 221 -5.14 5.97 8.13
CA ASN A 221 -3.77 6.05 7.61
C ASN A 221 -3.39 7.49 7.29
N TYR A 222 -2.35 8.00 7.96
CA TYR A 222 -1.87 9.36 7.79
C TYR A 222 -0.50 9.40 7.11
N VAL A 223 -0.30 10.39 6.24
CA VAL A 223 1.03 10.77 5.74
C VAL A 223 1.23 12.25 5.96
N ARG A 224 2.26 12.61 6.72
CA ARG A 224 2.57 14.01 7.08
C ARG A 224 1.37 14.76 7.65
N GLY A 225 0.57 14.10 8.50
CA GLY A 225 -0.62 14.67 9.13
C GLY A 225 -1.87 14.71 8.23
N PHE A 226 -1.80 14.22 6.99
CA PHE A 226 -2.95 14.16 6.09
C PHE A 226 -3.51 12.74 6.01
N LEU A 227 -4.82 12.59 6.27
CA LEU A 227 -5.54 11.34 6.10
C LEU A 227 -5.54 10.91 4.62
N LYS A 228 -5.02 9.70 4.35
CA LYS A 228 -4.89 9.13 3.00
C LYS A 228 -5.99 8.11 2.71
N GLY A 229 -6.32 7.26 3.66
CA GLY A 229 -7.29 6.18 3.53
C GLY A 229 -7.59 5.50 4.86
N ILE A 230 -8.56 4.60 4.84
CA ILE A 230 -8.90 3.72 5.96
C ILE A 230 -8.38 2.31 5.63
N THR A 231 -7.83 1.60 6.60
CA THR A 231 -7.51 0.17 6.46
C THR A 231 -8.34 -0.62 7.45
N ALA A 232 -9.06 -1.63 6.97
CA ALA A 232 -9.74 -2.60 7.80
C ALA A 232 -8.99 -3.93 7.78
N TYR A 233 -8.74 -4.48 8.97
CA TYR A 233 -8.09 -5.76 9.20
C TYR A 233 -9.13 -6.75 9.72
N PHE A 234 -9.24 -7.92 9.09
CA PHE A 234 -10.24 -8.94 9.42
C PHE A 234 -9.61 -10.27 9.83
N GLY A 235 -10.29 -11.01 10.71
CA GLY A 235 -9.83 -12.32 11.16
C GLY A 235 -8.64 -12.17 12.10
N LYS A 236 -7.53 -12.89 11.84
CA LYS A 236 -6.35 -12.84 12.71
C LYS A 236 -5.48 -11.59 12.51
N THR A 237 -5.60 -10.89 11.37
CA THR A 237 -4.85 -9.64 11.12
C THR A 237 -5.34 -8.47 11.97
N ALA A 238 -6.53 -8.60 12.57
CA ALA A 238 -7.08 -7.65 13.54
C ALA A 238 -6.38 -7.68 14.92
N TYR A 239 -5.43 -8.59 15.15
CA TYR A 239 -4.78 -8.76 16.47
C TYR A 239 -3.30 -8.40 16.42
N TRP A 240 -2.99 -7.13 16.14
CA TRP A 240 -1.61 -6.66 16.07
C TRP A 240 -0.88 -6.72 17.44
N GLY A 241 -1.59 -6.53 18.56
CA GLY A 241 -1.01 -6.51 19.91
C GLY A 241 -0.83 -7.88 20.58
N VAL A 242 -1.64 -8.88 20.25
CA VAL A 242 -1.66 -10.17 20.97
C VAL A 242 -0.57 -11.13 20.46
N ALA A 243 -0.19 -11.03 19.18
CA ALA A 243 0.82 -11.90 18.57
C ALA A 243 2.26 -11.60 19.04
N GLN A 244 2.56 -10.35 19.43
CA GLN A 244 3.89 -9.99 19.96
C GLN A 244 4.12 -10.53 21.39
N GLU A 245 3.07 -10.62 22.20
CA GLU A 245 3.14 -11.20 23.55
C GLU A 245 3.32 -12.72 23.50
N ALA A 246 2.63 -13.41 22.58
CA ALA A 246 2.76 -14.87 22.41
C ALA A 246 4.16 -15.29 21.90
N SER A 247 4.77 -14.51 21.02
CA SER A 247 6.15 -14.70 20.54
C SER A 247 7.18 -14.43 21.65
N SER A 248 6.93 -13.45 22.50
CA SER A 248 7.79 -13.13 23.64
C SER A 248 7.66 -14.13 24.80
N ALA A 249 6.52 -14.80 24.92
CA ALA A 249 6.27 -15.82 25.94
C ALA A 249 7.02 -17.14 25.69
N HIS A 250 7.33 -17.48 24.43
CA HIS A 250 8.09 -18.69 24.09
C HIS A 250 9.62 -18.57 24.28
N ILE A 251 10.12 -17.39 24.69
CA ILE A 251 11.56 -17.16 24.94
C ILE A 251 11.90 -17.22 26.44
N ARG A 252 10.90 -17.43 27.31
CA ARG A 252 11.12 -17.60 28.75
C ARG A 252 10.75 -19.00 29.20
N GLU A 253 11.63 -19.96 28.92
CA GLU A 253 11.87 -21.11 29.81
C GLU A 253 13.27 -21.66 29.51
N VAL A 254 14.15 -21.49 30.50
CA VAL A 254 15.46 -22.15 30.65
C VAL A 254 15.26 -23.27 31.67
#